data_AF-T0Q395-F1
#
_entry.id   AF-T0Q395-F1
#
_cell.length_a   1.000
_cell.length_b   1.000
_cell.length_c   1.000
_cell.angle_alpha   90.00
_cell.angle_beta   90.00
_cell.angle_gamma   90.00
#
_symmetry.space_group_name_H-M   'P 1'
#
loop_
_entity.id
_entity.type
_entity.pdbx_description
1 polymer ?
#
loop_
_entity_poly.entity_id
_entity_poly.type
_entity_poly.pdbx_seq_one_letter_code
_entity_poly.pdbx_strand_id
1 'polypeptide(L)'
;MAFRATFAASGIEMPLNVATYLRGLCQYVSFVLAAIALIAGLYTLANGCTSEGYNLFEVNRVGGLIWIGRPLLFVRSVTALCILSTATLQLQKTGIMTQLTASRDDVEPVIAYITKILAASELGWLVYIFDDLCMAWTRQYSASYTTKTAMTAWLIAIVLSFTNPVSHSATIQRSCSLGEMDFEMVCHSGVVAIGSVSRLLLLVGIALGGSMLVYILDRASHKLPPLDERDSFLVSCSAKYLFERKGWVHDRVYYIDFASAALTGLLVCSYKGDLHVFDIKTWRTLVLHRSDLQAATASHPSAPHLARALPLIK
;
A
#
# COMPACT_ATOMS: atom_id res chain seq x y z
N MET A 1 -56.13 -13.19 7.98
CA MET A 1 -55.38 -11.95 7.75
C MET A 1 -53.91 -12.33 7.61
N ALA A 2 -53.36 -12.35 6.39
CA ALA A 2 -51.98 -12.76 6.17
C ALA A 2 -51.06 -11.57 6.48
N PHE A 3 -50.27 -11.67 7.55
CA PHE A 3 -49.23 -10.68 7.85
C PHE A 3 -48.19 -10.72 6.73
N ARG A 4 -48.18 -9.73 5.84
CA ARG A 4 -47.08 -9.54 4.89
C ARG A 4 -45.89 -8.96 5.66
N ALA A 5 -45.02 -9.83 6.16
CA ALA A 5 -43.74 -9.40 6.66
C ALA A 5 -42.89 -8.88 5.48
N THR A 6 -42.59 -7.60 5.48
CA THR A 6 -41.56 -7.02 4.60
C THR A 6 -40.20 -7.28 5.22
N PHE A 7 -39.43 -8.22 4.64
CA PHE A 7 -38.05 -8.51 5.01
C PHE A 7 -37.08 -7.44 4.47
N ALA A 8 -37.37 -6.16 4.69
CA ALA A 8 -36.44 -5.10 4.35
C ALA A 8 -35.32 -5.07 5.40
N ALA A 9 -34.06 -5.24 4.96
CA ALA A 9 -32.92 -5.14 5.85
C ALA A 9 -32.86 -3.72 6.46
N SER A 10 -32.67 -3.62 7.77
CA SER A 10 -32.53 -2.33 8.45
C SER A 10 -31.25 -1.64 7.98
N GLY A 11 -31.34 -0.37 7.58
CA GLY A 11 -30.18 0.43 7.16
C GLY A 11 -29.15 0.65 8.28
N ILE A 12 -29.55 0.45 9.54
CA ILE A 12 -28.65 0.49 10.71
C ILE A 12 -27.83 -0.80 10.81
N GLU A 13 -28.45 -1.95 10.51
CA GLU A 13 -27.79 -3.27 10.56
C GLU A 13 -26.87 -3.52 9.36
N MET A 14 -27.13 -2.83 8.24
CA MET A 14 -26.37 -2.95 7.01
C MET A 14 -25.78 -1.58 6.60
N PRO A 15 -24.76 -1.07 7.32
CA PRO A 15 -24.25 0.28 7.12
C PRO A 15 -23.46 0.40 5.81
N LEU A 16 -24.17 0.69 4.71
CA LEU A 16 -23.60 0.99 3.40
C LEU A 16 -22.62 2.19 3.43
N ASN A 17 -22.76 3.03 4.46
CA ASN A 17 -21.88 4.17 4.69
C ASN A 17 -20.41 3.74 4.82
N VAL A 18 -20.11 2.68 5.59
CA VAL A 18 -18.73 2.22 5.81
C VAL A 18 -18.08 1.78 4.50
N ALA A 19 -18.78 0.94 3.73
CA ALA A 19 -18.29 0.50 2.42
C ALA A 19 -18.05 1.67 1.46
N THR A 20 -18.92 2.69 1.50
CA THR A 20 -18.79 3.90 0.68
C THR A 20 -17.57 4.73 1.07
N TYR A 21 -17.32 4.92 2.38
CA TYR A 21 -16.12 5.60 2.86
C TYR A 21 -14.83 4.85 2.53
N LEU A 22 -14.81 3.52 2.73
CA LEU A 22 -13.64 2.69 2.39
C LEU A 22 -13.36 2.74 0.88
N ARG A 23 -14.40 2.70 0.05
CA ARG A 23 -14.26 2.86 -1.41
C ARG A 23 -13.68 4.22 -1.78
N GLY A 24 -14.21 5.31 -1.22
CA GLY A 24 -13.71 6.65 -1.46
C GLY A 24 -12.25 6.82 -1.04
N LEU A 25 -11.88 6.26 0.11
CA LEU A 25 -10.49 6.23 0.59
C LEU A 25 -9.58 5.45 -0.37
N CYS A 26 -10.00 4.28 -0.84
CA CYS A 26 -9.24 3.53 -1.84
C CYS A 26 -9.07 4.32 -3.15
N GLN A 27 -10.11 5.02 -3.62
CA GLN A 27 -10.00 5.89 -4.79
C GLN A 27 -9.02 7.04 -4.59
N TYR A 28 -9.07 7.71 -3.42
CA TYR A 28 -8.12 8.75 -3.04
C TYR A 28 -6.67 8.24 -3.07
N VAL A 29 -6.40 7.09 -2.43
CA VAL A 29 -5.07 6.48 -2.42
C VAL A 29 -4.56 6.21 -3.84
N SER A 30 -5.40 5.60 -4.68
CA SER A 30 -5.02 5.29 -6.07
C SER A 30 -4.78 6.54 -6.90
N PHE A 31 -5.57 7.60 -6.71
CA PHE A 31 -5.37 8.89 -7.37
C PHE A 31 -4.04 9.53 -6.98
N VAL A 32 -3.73 9.57 -5.68
CA VAL A 32 -2.47 10.16 -5.19
C VAL A 32 -1.26 9.37 -5.71
N LEU A 33 -1.29 8.04 -5.69
CA LEU A 33 -0.21 7.21 -6.27
C LEU A 33 -0.02 7.48 -7.76
N ALA A 34 -1.10 7.60 -8.53
CA ALA A 34 -1.03 7.93 -9.94
C ALA A 34 -0.44 9.34 -10.19
N ALA A 35 -0.83 10.32 -9.38
CA ALA A 35 -0.29 11.68 -9.47
C ALA A 35 1.22 11.72 -9.18
N ILE A 36 1.69 11.00 -8.16
CA ILE A 36 3.12 10.95 -7.82
C ILE A 36 3.91 10.20 -8.91
N ALA A 37 3.39 9.09 -9.42
CA ALA A 37 4.01 8.37 -10.52
C ALA A 37 4.13 9.25 -11.78
N LEU A 38 3.11 10.06 -12.07
CA LEU A 38 3.14 11.03 -13.16
C LEU A 38 4.21 12.11 -12.91
N ILE A 39 4.27 12.69 -11.71
CA ILE A 39 5.27 13.71 -11.35
C ILE A 39 6.69 13.14 -11.47
N ALA A 40 6.94 11.95 -10.93
CA ALA A 40 8.24 11.28 -11.03
C ALA A 40 8.61 10.97 -12.50
N GLY A 41 7.62 10.54 -13.30
CA GLY A 41 7.79 10.35 -14.75
C GLY A 41 8.13 11.64 -15.48
N LEU A 42 7.46 12.74 -15.18
CA LEU A 42 7.76 14.06 -15.76
C LEU A 42 9.15 14.55 -15.38
N TYR A 43 9.59 14.37 -14.12
CA TYR A 43 10.96 14.69 -13.72
C TYR A 43 11.99 13.82 -14.46
N THR A 44 11.70 12.53 -14.64
CA THR A 44 12.57 11.62 -15.38
C THR A 44 12.72 12.06 -16.83
N LEU A 45 11.61 12.44 -17.49
CA LEU A 45 11.62 12.95 -18.86
C LEU A 45 12.35 14.30 -18.97
N ALA A 46 12.07 15.23 -18.06
CA ALA A 46 12.71 16.55 -18.03
C ALA A 46 14.23 16.47 -17.85
N ASN A 47 14.70 15.46 -17.11
CA ASN A 47 16.14 15.22 -16.91
C ASN A 47 16.79 14.39 -18.04
N GLY A 48 16.05 13.99 -19.08
CA GLY A 48 16.58 13.20 -20.19
C GLY A 48 16.77 11.71 -19.87
N CYS A 49 15.93 11.16 -19.00
CA CYS A 49 15.94 9.75 -18.58
C CYS A 49 17.24 9.29 -17.89
N THR A 50 17.95 10.20 -17.23
CA THR A 50 19.17 9.89 -16.45
C THR A 50 18.87 9.60 -14.97
N SER A 51 17.61 9.46 -14.58
CA SER A 51 17.18 9.18 -13.21
C SER A 51 17.38 7.69 -12.87
N GLU A 52 17.53 7.38 -11.58
CA GLU A 52 17.73 6.01 -11.13
C GLU A 52 16.42 5.20 -11.25
N GLY A 53 16.32 4.40 -12.32
CA GLY A 53 15.10 3.68 -12.66
C GLY A 53 14.66 2.68 -11.58
N TYR A 54 15.61 2.10 -10.83
CA TYR A 54 15.28 1.19 -9.74
C TYR A 54 14.49 1.88 -8.63
N ASN A 55 14.80 3.14 -8.32
CA ASN A 55 14.10 3.92 -7.31
C ASN A 55 12.65 4.22 -7.73
N LEU A 56 12.36 4.28 -9.03
CA LEU A 56 10.99 4.50 -9.55
C LEU A 56 10.06 3.31 -9.27
N PHE A 57 10.58 2.09 -9.11
CA PHE A 57 9.75 0.94 -8.72
C PHE A 57 9.31 1.00 -7.26
N GLU A 58 9.94 1.86 -6.45
CA GLU A 58 9.62 2.06 -5.04
C GLU A 58 8.50 3.11 -4.82
N VAL A 59 7.74 3.48 -5.87
CA VAL A 59 6.59 4.41 -5.76
C VAL A 59 5.60 3.98 -4.68
N ASN A 60 5.23 2.70 -4.62
CA ASN A 60 4.28 2.23 -3.63
C ASN A 60 4.91 2.20 -2.23
N ARG A 61 6.12 1.65 -2.11
CA ARG A 61 6.77 1.38 -0.83
C ARG A 61 7.32 2.65 -0.16
N VAL A 62 7.82 3.62 -0.93
CA VAL A 62 8.35 4.90 -0.44
C VAL A 62 7.36 6.03 -0.68
N GLY A 63 6.96 6.25 -1.94
CA GLY A 63 6.05 7.33 -2.31
C GLY A 63 4.69 7.24 -1.60
N GLY A 64 4.09 6.06 -1.57
CA GLY A 64 2.82 5.81 -0.88
C GLY A 64 2.90 6.17 0.60
N LEU A 65 3.91 5.68 1.32
CA LEU A 65 4.03 5.94 2.76
C LEU A 65 4.20 7.43 3.09
N ILE A 66 4.84 8.19 2.21
CA ILE A 66 5.17 9.59 2.43
C ILE A 66 4.00 10.52 2.10
N TRP A 67 3.39 10.31 0.94
CA TRP A 67 2.36 11.22 0.42
C TRP A 67 0.97 10.93 0.98
N ILE A 68 0.69 9.67 1.29
CA ILE A 68 -0.62 9.23 1.77
C ILE A 68 -0.59 9.01 3.28
N GLY A 69 0.51 8.48 3.79
CA GLY A 69 0.67 8.15 5.19
C GLY A 69 0.23 6.73 5.54
N ARG A 70 0.89 6.17 6.57
CA ARG A 70 0.65 4.81 7.07
C ARG A 70 -0.82 4.53 7.43
N PRO A 71 -1.56 5.42 8.14
CA PRO A 71 -2.91 5.09 8.59
C PRO A 71 -3.90 4.86 7.45
N LEU A 72 -3.86 5.68 6.39
CA LEU A 72 -4.76 5.51 5.25
C LEU A 72 -4.40 4.26 4.44
N LEU A 73 -3.11 3.98 4.27
CA LEU A 73 -2.66 2.73 3.64
C LEU A 73 -2.99 1.50 4.47
N PHE A 74 -3.00 1.62 5.80
CA PHE A 74 -3.46 0.56 6.69
C PHE A 74 -4.94 0.26 6.46
N VAL A 75 -5.79 1.29 6.43
CA VAL A 75 -7.24 1.12 6.13
C VAL A 75 -7.46 0.49 4.76
N ARG A 76 -6.68 0.89 3.75
CA ARG A 76 -6.70 0.24 2.42
C ARG A 76 -6.33 -1.24 2.49
N SER A 77 -5.26 -1.59 3.21
CA SER A 77 -4.83 -2.97 3.42
C SER A 77 -5.90 -3.81 4.15
N VAL A 78 -6.55 -3.24 5.17
CA VAL A 78 -7.65 -3.88 5.93
C VAL A 78 -8.84 -4.12 5.02
N THR A 79 -9.19 -3.15 4.18
CA THR A 79 -10.29 -3.30 3.20
C THR A 79 -10.01 -4.47 2.26
N ALA A 80 -8.79 -4.58 1.74
CA ALA A 80 -8.39 -5.71 0.90
C ALA A 80 -8.38 -7.05 1.63
N LEU A 81 -7.88 -7.08 2.88
CA LEU A 81 -7.92 -8.25 3.75
C LEU A 81 -9.36 -8.73 3.99
N CYS A 82 -10.29 -7.81 4.25
CA CYS A 82 -11.71 -8.12 4.37
C CYS A 82 -12.22 -8.74 3.06
N ILE A 83 -11.95 -8.12 1.90
CA ILE A 83 -12.37 -8.63 0.60
C ILE A 83 -11.80 -10.03 0.33
N LEU A 84 -10.50 -10.26 0.54
CA LEU A 84 -9.84 -11.56 0.37
C LEU A 84 -10.33 -12.63 1.35
N SER A 85 -10.88 -12.20 2.49
CA SER A 85 -11.41 -13.07 3.54
C SER A 85 -12.92 -13.24 3.46
N THR A 86 -13.58 -12.69 2.44
CA THR A 86 -15.03 -12.79 2.20
C THR A 86 -15.34 -13.45 0.86
N ALA A 87 -16.38 -14.27 0.84
CA ALA A 87 -16.96 -14.79 -0.39
C ALA A 87 -17.76 -13.70 -1.11
N THR A 88 -17.65 -13.62 -2.44
CA THR A 88 -18.54 -12.79 -3.24
C THR A 88 -19.84 -13.53 -3.51
N LEU A 89 -20.96 -12.97 -3.08
CA LEU A 89 -22.29 -13.54 -3.30
C LEU A 89 -23.09 -12.68 -4.27
N GLN A 90 -23.81 -13.34 -5.16
CA GLN A 90 -24.79 -12.72 -6.05
C GLN A 90 -26.18 -13.22 -5.74
N LEU A 91 -27.14 -12.31 -5.76
CA LEU A 91 -28.54 -12.68 -5.65
C LEU A 91 -29.06 -12.99 -7.04
N GLN A 92 -29.27 -14.27 -7.32
CA GLN A 92 -29.87 -14.74 -8.57
C GLN A 92 -31.32 -15.13 -8.34
N LYS A 93 -32.17 -14.86 -9.34
CA LYS A 93 -33.58 -15.23 -9.31
C LYS A 93 -33.78 -16.49 -10.16
N THR A 94 -34.10 -17.60 -9.51
CA THR A 94 -34.42 -18.88 -10.16
C THR A 94 -35.92 -19.09 -10.08
N GLY A 95 -36.65 -18.64 -11.12
CA GLY A 95 -38.12 -18.69 -11.16
C GLY A 95 -38.76 -17.72 -10.16
N ILE A 96 -39.45 -18.26 -9.15
CA ILE A 96 -40.11 -17.47 -8.08
C ILE A 96 -39.16 -17.29 -6.86
N MET A 97 -38.09 -18.08 -6.78
CA MET A 97 -37.17 -18.06 -5.64
C MET A 97 -35.94 -17.19 -5.94
N THR A 98 -35.49 -16.44 -4.95
CA THR A 98 -34.20 -15.75 -4.96
C THR A 98 -33.19 -16.56 -4.17
N GLN A 99 -32.05 -16.87 -4.77
CA GLN A 99 -30.97 -17.64 -4.15
C GLN A 99 -29.67 -16.82 -4.19
N LEU A 100 -28.87 -16.94 -3.13
CA LEU A 100 -27.50 -16.46 -3.13
C LEU A 100 -26.60 -17.51 -3.79
N THR A 101 -25.96 -17.14 -4.89
CA THR A 101 -24.98 -17.97 -5.59
C THR A 101 -23.58 -17.37 -5.39
N ALA A 102 -22.57 -18.22 -5.25
CA ALA A 102 -21.17 -17.79 -5.17
C ALA A 102 -20.52 -17.59 -6.55
N SER A 103 -21.24 -17.91 -7.64
CA SER A 103 -20.79 -17.60 -8.99
C SER A 103 -20.93 -16.10 -9.25
N ARG A 104 -19.87 -15.49 -9.77
CA ARG A 104 -19.93 -14.17 -10.40
C ARG A 104 -20.16 -14.39 -11.89
N ASP A 105 -21.42 -14.44 -12.29
CA ASP A 105 -21.80 -14.61 -13.69
C ASP A 105 -21.94 -13.26 -14.41
N ASP A 106 -21.80 -12.15 -13.68
CA ASP A 106 -21.86 -10.77 -14.16
C ASP A 106 -20.55 -10.24 -14.77
N VAL A 107 -19.43 -10.91 -14.49
CA VAL A 107 -18.09 -10.47 -14.90
C VAL A 107 -17.39 -11.60 -15.63
N GLU A 108 -16.69 -11.27 -16.71
CA GLU A 108 -15.86 -12.22 -17.44
C GLU A 108 -14.85 -12.92 -16.50
N PRO A 109 -14.67 -14.25 -16.59
CA PRO A 109 -13.80 -15.00 -15.69
C PRO A 109 -12.37 -14.45 -15.64
N VAL A 110 -11.85 -13.94 -16.76
CA VAL A 110 -10.52 -13.32 -16.84
C VAL A 110 -10.43 -12.10 -15.91
N ILE A 111 -11.42 -11.20 -15.96
CA ILE A 111 -11.47 -10.01 -15.11
C ILE A 111 -11.62 -10.40 -13.64
N ALA A 112 -12.41 -11.43 -13.34
CA ALA A 112 -12.55 -11.94 -11.98
C ALA A 112 -11.21 -12.45 -11.42
N TYR A 113 -10.41 -13.16 -12.23
CA TYR A 113 -9.07 -13.61 -11.82
C TYR A 113 -8.08 -12.46 -11.64
N ILE A 114 -8.05 -11.50 -12.57
CA ILE A 114 -7.20 -10.31 -12.45
C ILE A 114 -7.56 -9.53 -11.19
N THR A 115 -8.85 -9.39 -10.88
CA THR A 115 -9.31 -8.68 -9.67
C THR A 115 -8.84 -9.39 -8.40
N LYS A 116 -8.82 -10.73 -8.36
CA LYS A 116 -8.27 -11.50 -7.23
C LYS A 116 -6.76 -11.28 -7.06
N ILE A 117 -6.01 -11.31 -8.16
CA ILE A 117 -4.55 -11.09 -8.16
C ILE A 117 -4.23 -9.66 -7.68
N LEU A 118 -4.98 -8.68 -8.17
CA LEU A 118 -4.85 -7.28 -7.78
C LEU A 118 -5.24 -7.07 -6.32
N ALA A 119 -6.34 -7.65 -5.85
CA ALA A 119 -6.72 -7.58 -4.44
C ALA A 119 -5.68 -8.23 -3.52
N ALA A 120 -4.97 -9.27 -3.98
CA ALA A 120 -3.85 -9.86 -3.26
C ALA A 120 -2.63 -8.92 -3.18
N SER A 121 -2.39 -8.05 -4.17
CA SER A 121 -1.27 -7.08 -4.09
C SER A 121 -1.56 -5.97 -3.08
N GLU A 122 -2.83 -5.68 -2.79
CA GLU A 122 -3.24 -4.72 -1.76
C GLU A 122 -2.92 -5.19 -0.33
N LEU A 123 -2.70 -6.50 -0.11
CA LEU A 123 -2.09 -7.00 1.13
C LEU A 123 -0.67 -6.45 1.32
N GLY A 124 0.03 -6.16 0.23
CA GLY A 124 1.39 -5.62 0.24
C GLY A 124 1.53 -4.32 1.04
N TRP A 125 0.47 -3.51 1.14
CA TRP A 125 0.48 -2.31 2.00
C TRP A 125 0.76 -2.64 3.47
N LEU A 126 0.21 -3.74 3.98
CA LEU A 126 0.47 -4.16 5.36
C LEU A 126 1.94 -4.54 5.55
N VAL A 127 2.52 -5.26 4.57
CA VAL A 127 3.95 -5.60 4.55
C VAL A 127 4.81 -4.33 4.51
N TYR A 128 4.48 -3.38 3.64
CA TYR A 128 5.22 -2.13 3.51
C TYR A 128 5.21 -1.30 4.79
N ILE A 129 4.03 -1.18 5.42
CA ILE A 129 3.89 -0.45 6.69
C ILE A 129 4.71 -1.13 7.78
N PHE A 130 4.61 -2.46 7.89
CA PHE A 130 5.32 -3.22 8.91
C PHE A 130 6.83 -3.14 8.73
N ASP A 131 7.32 -3.37 7.52
CA ASP A 131 8.74 -3.24 7.17
C ASP A 131 9.27 -1.85 7.48
N ASP A 132 8.50 -0.81 7.17
CA ASP A 132 8.93 0.55 7.36
C ASP A 132 8.95 0.98 8.84
N LEU A 133 8.06 0.44 9.67
CA LEU A 133 8.19 0.55 11.13
C LEU A 133 9.43 -0.20 11.62
N CYS A 134 9.65 -1.42 11.11
CA CYS A 134 10.78 -2.25 11.49
C CYS A 134 12.15 -1.67 11.05
N MET A 135 12.13 -0.80 10.05
CA MET A 135 13.31 -0.22 9.41
C MET A 135 14.22 0.55 10.35
N ALA A 136 13.67 1.13 11.41
CA ALA A 136 14.46 1.77 12.47
C ALA A 136 15.46 0.81 13.13
N TRP A 137 15.10 -0.49 13.21
CA TRP A 137 15.92 -1.55 13.79
C TRP A 137 16.67 -2.35 12.72
N THR A 138 16.04 -2.67 11.59
CA THR A 138 16.65 -3.51 10.53
C THR A 138 17.65 -2.74 9.67
N ARG A 139 17.49 -1.42 9.50
CA ARG A 139 18.44 -0.50 8.84
C ARG A 139 18.90 -1.02 7.47
N GLN A 140 20.21 -1.19 7.26
CA GLN A 140 20.80 -1.59 5.98
C GLN A 140 20.33 -2.95 5.46
N TYR A 141 19.82 -3.81 6.34
CA TYR A 141 19.26 -5.10 5.94
C TYR A 141 17.94 -4.95 5.16
N SER A 142 17.24 -3.83 5.34
CA SER A 142 15.92 -3.60 4.73
C SER A 142 15.96 -3.68 3.20
N ALA A 143 17.01 -3.15 2.55
CA ALA A 143 17.16 -3.24 1.10
C ALA A 143 17.13 -4.69 0.58
N SER A 144 17.70 -5.62 1.34
CA SER A 144 17.87 -7.01 0.92
C SER A 144 16.57 -7.82 1.06
N TYR A 145 15.90 -7.71 2.20
CA TYR A 145 14.78 -8.61 2.54
C TYR A 145 13.42 -8.09 2.07
N THR A 146 13.21 -6.77 2.05
CA THR A 146 11.87 -6.18 1.91
C THR A 146 11.17 -6.53 0.58
N THR A 147 11.88 -6.46 -0.55
CA THR A 147 11.32 -6.85 -1.85
C THR A 147 11.02 -8.35 -1.92
N LYS A 148 11.87 -9.19 -1.33
CA LYS A 148 11.65 -10.65 -1.27
C LYS A 148 10.40 -10.97 -0.45
N THR A 149 10.24 -10.32 0.70
CA THR A 149 9.06 -10.49 1.56
C THR A 149 7.78 -10.03 0.85
N ALA A 150 7.78 -8.88 0.20
CA ALA A 150 6.58 -8.39 -0.49
C ALA A 150 6.15 -9.33 -1.62
N MET A 151 7.10 -9.79 -2.44
CA MET A 151 6.83 -10.74 -3.51
C MET A 151 6.35 -12.10 -2.99
N THR A 152 7.00 -12.63 -1.95
CA THR A 152 6.60 -13.92 -1.36
C THR A 152 5.22 -13.85 -0.70
N ALA A 153 4.93 -12.80 0.07
CA ALA A 153 3.61 -12.60 0.67
C ALA A 153 2.52 -12.46 -0.40
N TRP A 154 2.79 -11.71 -1.47
CA TRP A 154 1.86 -11.55 -2.59
C TRP A 154 1.60 -12.88 -3.31
N LEU A 155 2.65 -13.64 -3.63
CA LEU A 155 2.53 -14.96 -4.27
C LEU A 155 1.76 -15.94 -3.38
N ILE A 156 2.04 -15.98 -2.08
CA ILE A 156 1.32 -16.85 -1.13
C ILE A 156 -0.16 -16.44 -1.08
N ALA A 157 -0.47 -15.14 -1.03
CA ALA A 157 -1.85 -14.66 -1.02
C ALA A 157 -2.60 -15.01 -2.32
N ILE A 158 -1.94 -14.94 -3.48
CA ILE A 158 -2.49 -15.40 -4.76
C ILE A 158 -2.79 -16.90 -4.66
N VAL A 159 -1.78 -17.72 -4.36
CA VAL A 159 -1.91 -19.19 -4.33
C VAL A 159 -3.05 -19.59 -3.40
N LEU A 160 -3.07 -19.03 -2.19
CA LEU A 160 -4.14 -19.27 -1.22
C LEU A 160 -5.51 -18.86 -1.76
N SER A 161 -5.63 -17.79 -2.54
CA SER A 161 -6.91 -17.31 -3.11
C SER A 161 -7.47 -18.25 -4.18
N PHE A 162 -6.61 -19.05 -4.81
CA PHE A 162 -7.00 -20.04 -5.81
C PHE A 162 -7.18 -21.45 -5.24
N THR A 163 -6.30 -21.89 -4.33
CA THR A 163 -6.35 -23.26 -3.78
C THR A 163 -7.35 -23.41 -2.65
N ASN A 164 -7.57 -22.36 -1.86
CA ASN A 164 -8.49 -22.36 -0.72
C ASN A 164 -9.33 -21.07 -0.73
N PRO A 165 -10.31 -20.96 -1.65
CA PRO A 165 -11.22 -19.83 -1.70
C PRO A 165 -12.17 -19.84 -0.50
N VAL A 166 -12.49 -18.65 0.02
CA VAL A 166 -13.44 -18.52 1.13
C VAL A 166 -14.82 -18.99 0.69
N SER A 167 -15.37 -19.94 1.45
CA SER A 167 -16.73 -20.45 1.26
C SER A 167 -17.69 -19.71 2.18
N HIS A 168 -18.88 -19.39 1.66
CA HIS A 168 -19.97 -18.86 2.46
C HIS A 168 -20.72 -20.02 3.15
N SER A 169 -21.33 -19.74 4.30
CA SER A 169 -22.21 -20.66 5.00
C SER A 169 -23.53 -19.97 5.30
N ALA A 170 -24.64 -20.67 5.06
CA ALA A 170 -25.97 -20.19 5.39
C ALA A 170 -26.71 -21.27 6.17
N THR A 171 -27.10 -20.97 7.40
CA THR A 171 -27.91 -21.86 8.24
C THR A 171 -29.28 -21.24 8.44
N ILE A 172 -30.33 -22.01 8.18
CA ILE A 172 -31.72 -21.57 8.35
C ILE A 172 -32.23 -22.18 9.65
N GLN A 173 -32.50 -21.34 10.64
CA GLN A 173 -33.10 -21.73 11.91
C GLN A 173 -34.12 -20.67 12.27
N ARG A 174 -35.40 -21.04 12.21
CA ARG A 174 -36.52 -20.12 12.51
C ARG A 174 -36.90 -20.25 13.98
N SER A 175 -36.60 -19.22 14.76
CA SER A 175 -37.03 -19.08 16.15
C SER A 175 -37.56 -17.67 16.37
N CYS A 176 -38.81 -17.56 16.82
CA CYS A 176 -39.42 -16.28 17.18
C CYS A 176 -39.57 -16.23 18.69
N SER A 177 -39.07 -15.16 19.30
CA SER A 177 -39.29 -14.83 20.71
C SER A 177 -40.14 -13.57 20.78
N LEU A 178 -41.08 -13.54 21.72
CA LEU A 178 -41.80 -12.32 22.08
C LEU A 178 -40.83 -11.44 22.89
N GLY A 179 -40.42 -10.30 22.33
CA GLY A 179 -39.53 -9.37 23.00
C GLY A 179 -40.27 -8.63 24.12
N GLU A 180 -41.42 -8.05 23.77
CA GLU A 180 -42.41 -7.53 24.72
C GLU A 180 -43.79 -8.08 24.32
N MET A 181 -44.51 -8.67 25.28
CA MET A 181 -45.89 -9.12 25.05
C MET A 181 -46.70 -7.89 24.61
N ASP A 182 -47.26 -7.97 23.41
CA ASP A 182 -48.10 -6.97 22.71
C ASP A 182 -47.42 -5.91 21.81
N PHE A 183 -46.09 -5.73 21.83
CA PHE A 183 -45.44 -4.70 21.00
C PHE A 183 -44.45 -5.22 19.94
N GLU A 184 -43.67 -6.27 20.24
CA GLU A 184 -42.60 -6.70 19.34
C GLU A 184 -42.34 -8.21 19.38
N MET A 185 -42.29 -8.82 18.20
CA MET A 185 -41.85 -10.20 17.99
C MET A 185 -40.55 -10.20 17.19
N VAL A 186 -39.46 -10.69 17.80
CA VAL A 186 -38.16 -10.81 17.14
C VAL A 186 -38.03 -12.23 16.61
N CYS A 187 -37.98 -12.37 15.28
CA CYS A 187 -37.79 -13.65 14.61
C CYS A 187 -36.38 -13.76 14.02
N HIS A 188 -35.58 -14.67 14.56
CA HIS A 188 -34.36 -15.12 13.90
C HIS A 188 -34.74 -16.17 12.85
N SER A 189 -34.47 -15.92 11.57
CA SER A 189 -34.76 -16.89 10.49
C SER A 189 -33.54 -17.72 10.07
N GLY A 190 -32.33 -17.26 10.37
CA GLY A 190 -31.09 -17.91 9.98
C GLY A 190 -29.88 -16.99 10.09
N VAL A 191 -28.70 -17.56 9.88
CA VAL A 191 -27.41 -16.86 9.90
C VAL A 191 -26.72 -17.07 8.56
N VAL A 192 -26.26 -15.97 7.94
CA VAL A 192 -25.44 -16.01 6.72
C VAL A 192 -24.04 -15.51 7.08
N ALA A 193 -23.07 -16.41 7.02
CA ALA A 193 -21.67 -16.11 7.21
C ALA A 193 -20.96 -16.03 5.85
N ILE A 194 -20.47 -14.84 5.51
CA ILE A 194 -19.83 -14.56 4.21
C ILE A 194 -18.30 -14.55 4.34
N GLY A 195 -17.78 -14.26 5.53
CA GLY A 195 -16.35 -14.08 5.78
C GLY A 195 -15.74 -15.10 6.74
N SER A 196 -14.43 -15.22 6.67
CA SER A 196 -13.62 -16.08 7.53
C SER A 196 -12.57 -15.27 8.29
N VAL A 197 -12.72 -15.20 9.62
CA VAL A 197 -11.74 -14.56 10.51
C VAL A 197 -10.41 -15.32 10.53
N SER A 198 -10.44 -16.65 10.43
CA SER A 198 -9.23 -17.46 10.38
C SER A 198 -8.40 -17.16 9.12
N ARG A 199 -9.06 -16.94 7.97
CA ARG A 199 -8.39 -16.53 6.73
C ARG A 199 -7.76 -15.15 6.86
N LEU A 200 -8.46 -14.20 7.48
CA LEU A 200 -7.96 -12.86 7.72
C LEU A 200 -6.69 -12.90 8.59
N LEU A 201 -6.75 -13.60 9.73
CA LEU A 201 -5.62 -13.75 10.64
C LEU A 201 -4.45 -14.49 9.99
N LEU A 202 -4.72 -15.49 9.14
CA LEU A 202 -3.69 -16.19 8.37
C LEU A 202 -2.94 -15.21 7.44
N LEU A 203 -3.66 -14.38 6.68
CA LEU A 203 -3.04 -13.40 5.77
C LEU A 203 -2.23 -12.34 6.53
N VAL A 204 -2.73 -11.87 7.67
CA VAL A 204 -1.98 -10.98 8.57
C VAL A 204 -0.72 -11.68 9.09
N GLY A 205 -0.83 -12.93 9.54
CA GLY A 205 0.28 -13.74 10.01
C GLY A 205 1.35 -13.95 8.93
N ILE A 206 0.93 -14.20 7.68
CA ILE A 206 1.84 -14.31 6.53
C ILE A 206 2.57 -12.99 6.27
N ALA A 207 1.86 -11.86 6.30
CA ALA A 207 2.45 -10.55 6.06
C ALA A 207 3.50 -10.19 7.13
N LEU A 208 3.12 -10.27 8.41
CA LEU A 208 4.01 -9.86 9.52
C LEU A 208 5.08 -10.92 9.80
N GLY A 209 4.68 -12.19 9.91
CA GLY A 209 5.57 -13.30 10.20
C GLY A 209 6.54 -13.59 9.06
N GLY A 210 6.08 -13.49 7.80
CA GLY A 210 6.94 -13.61 6.62
C GLY A 210 8.02 -12.54 6.59
N SER A 211 7.67 -11.29 6.89
CA SER A 211 8.65 -10.19 6.99
C SER A 211 9.73 -10.48 8.02
N MET A 212 9.34 -10.94 9.22
CA MET A 212 10.30 -11.26 10.26
C MET A 212 11.17 -12.48 9.93
N LEU A 213 10.58 -13.52 9.34
CA LEU A 213 11.32 -14.72 8.96
C LEU A 213 12.40 -14.42 7.93
N VAL A 214 12.06 -13.72 6.84
CA VAL A 214 13.04 -13.39 5.80
C VAL A 214 14.12 -12.46 6.34
N TYR A 215 13.77 -11.50 7.20
CA TYR A 215 14.77 -10.67 7.87
C TYR A 215 15.75 -11.48 8.73
N ILE A 216 15.25 -12.41 9.55
CA ILE A 216 16.10 -13.27 10.39
C ILE A 216 17.04 -14.12 9.53
N LEU A 217 16.52 -14.71 8.44
CA LEU A 217 17.32 -15.51 7.51
C LEU A 217 18.38 -14.67 6.81
N ASP A 218 18.03 -13.46 6.36
CA ASP A 218 18.97 -12.57 5.68
C ASP A 218 20.06 -12.06 6.63
N ARG A 219 19.70 -11.71 7.87
CA ARG A 219 20.65 -11.31 8.91
C ARG A 219 21.57 -12.45 9.36
N ALA A 220 21.09 -13.68 9.38
CA ALA A 220 21.90 -14.85 9.68
C ALA A 220 22.87 -15.18 8.53
N SER A 221 22.46 -14.95 7.28
CA SER A 221 23.24 -15.30 6.08
C SER A 221 24.26 -14.23 5.68
N HIS A 222 23.94 -12.95 5.91
CA HIS A 222 24.75 -11.83 5.42
C HIS A 222 25.14 -10.88 6.56
N LYS A 223 26.39 -10.40 6.53
CA LYS A 223 26.85 -9.26 7.35
C LYS A 223 27.00 -8.04 6.45
N LEU A 224 26.00 -7.16 6.48
CA LEU A 224 26.00 -5.93 5.69
C LEU A 224 26.67 -4.81 6.50
N PRO A 225 27.69 -4.12 5.93
CA PRO A 225 28.33 -3.00 6.60
C PRO A 225 27.34 -1.85 6.80
N PRO A 226 27.52 -1.03 7.85
CA PRO A 226 26.74 0.19 8.00
C PRO A 226 27.05 1.17 6.87
N LEU A 227 26.10 2.05 6.59
CA LEU A 227 26.25 3.10 5.60
C LEU A 227 27.27 4.14 6.08
N ASP A 228 28.23 4.50 5.21
CA ASP A 228 29.31 5.43 5.53
C ASP A 228 29.02 6.87 5.09
N GLU A 229 27.81 7.35 5.33
CA GLU A 229 27.30 8.64 4.84
C GLU A 229 26.79 9.52 5.98
N ARG A 230 26.74 10.83 5.73
CA ARG A 230 26.13 11.78 6.67
C ARG A 230 24.61 11.58 6.69
N ASP A 231 24.06 11.60 7.89
CA ASP A 231 22.61 11.59 8.07
C ASP A 231 22.03 12.94 7.62
N SER A 232 20.97 12.88 6.81
CA SER A 232 20.15 14.04 6.45
C SER A 232 18.74 13.86 6.97
N PHE A 233 18.13 14.95 7.44
CA PHE A 233 16.75 14.96 7.94
C PHE A 233 15.71 15.19 6.84
N LEU A 234 16.16 15.47 5.61
CA LEU A 234 15.30 15.72 4.46
C LEU A 234 14.60 14.44 3.95
N VAL A 235 15.20 13.27 4.22
CA VAL A 235 14.77 11.99 3.65
C VAL A 235 14.33 11.02 4.74
N SER A 236 13.23 10.29 4.51
CA SER A 236 12.73 9.28 5.45
C SER A 236 13.62 8.03 5.49
N CYS A 237 13.47 7.23 6.55
CA CYS A 237 14.18 5.95 6.68
C CYS A 237 13.98 5.04 5.47
N SER A 238 12.76 4.94 4.95
CA SER A 238 12.38 4.18 3.76
C SER A 238 13.28 4.51 2.58
N ALA A 239 13.36 5.80 2.23
CA ALA A 239 14.16 6.25 1.11
C ALA A 239 15.67 6.13 1.38
N LYS A 240 16.12 6.35 2.63
CA LYS A 240 17.52 6.16 3.02
C LYS A 240 18.01 4.72 2.80
N TYR A 241 17.18 3.72 3.14
CA TYR A 241 17.60 2.32 3.12
C TYR A 241 17.16 1.55 1.88
N LEU A 242 16.11 1.95 1.16
CA LEU A 242 15.61 1.19 -0.01
C LEU A 242 16.13 1.71 -1.34
N PHE A 243 16.47 2.99 -1.45
CA PHE A 243 16.94 3.52 -2.72
C PHE A 243 18.33 3.00 -3.08
N GLU A 244 18.52 2.76 -4.38
CA GLU A 244 19.80 2.47 -4.98
C GLU A 244 20.67 3.73 -4.91
N ARG A 245 21.92 3.51 -4.51
CA ARG A 245 22.87 4.57 -4.10
C ARG A 245 24.20 4.44 -4.80
N LYS A 246 24.47 3.32 -5.46
CA LYS A 246 25.70 3.10 -6.19
C LYS A 246 25.86 4.18 -7.26
N GLY A 247 26.91 5.00 -7.13
CA GLY A 247 27.18 6.12 -8.05
C GLY A 247 26.46 7.44 -7.74
N TRP A 248 25.66 7.47 -6.66
CA TRP A 248 24.92 8.65 -6.19
C TRP A 248 25.47 9.22 -4.87
N VAL A 249 26.48 8.58 -4.30
CA VAL A 249 27.12 8.99 -3.04
C VAL A 249 28.54 9.44 -3.34
N HIS A 250 28.89 10.63 -2.88
CA HIS A 250 30.23 11.19 -3.04
C HIS A 250 30.61 12.05 -1.84
N ASP A 251 31.86 11.96 -1.37
CA ASP A 251 32.35 12.66 -0.17
C ASP A 251 31.42 12.51 1.05
N ARG A 252 30.82 11.32 1.21
CA ARG A 252 29.85 10.97 2.26
C ARG A 252 28.56 11.81 2.22
N VAL A 253 28.26 12.44 1.08
CA VAL A 253 27.00 13.15 0.77
C VAL A 253 26.22 12.34 -0.25
N TYR A 254 24.94 12.09 0.04
CA TYR A 254 24.03 11.42 -0.89
C TYR A 254 23.33 12.46 -1.78
N TYR A 255 23.41 12.25 -3.09
CA TYR A 255 22.76 13.05 -4.11
C TYR A 255 21.56 12.28 -4.66
N ILE A 256 20.36 12.83 -4.52
CA ILE A 256 19.14 12.19 -4.97
C ILE A 256 18.64 12.84 -6.27
N ASP A 257 18.31 12.04 -7.29
CA ASP A 257 17.72 12.58 -8.51
C ASP A 257 16.32 13.19 -8.24
N PHE A 258 15.86 14.11 -9.09
CA PHE A 258 14.59 14.82 -8.86
C PHE A 258 13.35 13.92 -8.87
N ALA A 259 13.37 12.80 -9.60
CA ALA A 259 12.25 11.87 -9.63
C ALA A 259 12.18 11.06 -8.32
N SER A 260 13.32 10.54 -7.86
CA SER A 260 13.48 9.91 -6.55
C SER A 260 13.14 10.89 -5.42
N ALA A 261 13.56 12.16 -5.54
CA ALA A 261 13.24 13.22 -4.58
C ALA A 261 11.72 13.43 -4.47
N ALA A 262 10.99 13.45 -5.60
CA ALA A 262 9.54 13.54 -5.61
C ALA A 262 8.87 12.37 -4.87
N LEU A 263 9.39 11.14 -5.02
CA LEU A 263 8.92 9.99 -4.24
C LEU A 263 9.16 10.20 -2.74
N THR A 264 10.27 10.84 -2.37
CA THR A 264 10.53 11.20 -0.96
C THR A 264 9.68 12.36 -0.43
N GLY A 265 8.84 13.00 -1.27
CA GLY A 265 8.03 14.15 -0.88
C GLY A 265 8.74 15.51 -1.05
N LEU A 266 9.87 15.52 -1.75
CA LEU A 266 10.63 16.73 -2.07
C LEU A 266 10.36 17.12 -3.52
N LEU A 267 9.58 18.18 -3.74
CA LEU A 267 9.32 18.73 -5.06
C LEU A 267 10.36 19.78 -5.39
N VAL A 268 11.12 19.55 -6.46
CA VAL A 268 12.21 20.44 -6.88
C VAL A 268 11.77 21.28 -8.08
N CYS A 269 11.96 22.59 -7.99
CA CYS A 269 11.74 23.53 -9.08
C CYS A 269 12.95 24.44 -9.21
N SER A 270 13.53 24.54 -10.41
CA SER A 270 14.60 25.49 -10.68
C SER A 270 14.00 26.82 -11.15
N TYR A 271 14.35 27.90 -10.46
CA TYR A 271 13.92 29.26 -10.83
C TYR A 271 15.10 30.21 -10.75
N LYS A 272 15.36 30.97 -11.83
CA LYS A 272 16.46 31.93 -11.95
C LYS A 272 17.86 31.38 -11.59
N GLY A 273 18.05 30.07 -11.69
CA GLY A 273 19.31 29.39 -11.41
C GLY A 273 19.40 28.77 -10.01
N ASP A 274 18.52 29.14 -9.08
CA ASP A 274 18.45 28.53 -7.75
C ASP A 274 17.47 27.35 -7.74
N LEU A 275 17.68 26.41 -6.81
CA LEU A 275 16.79 25.26 -6.61
C LEU A 275 15.86 25.51 -5.43
N HIS A 276 14.57 25.61 -5.72
CA HIS A 276 13.52 25.64 -4.71
C HIS A 276 13.03 24.22 -4.47
N VAL A 277 13.14 23.75 -3.23
CA VAL A 277 12.75 22.41 -2.80
C VAL A 277 11.60 22.55 -1.82
N PHE A 278 10.40 22.17 -2.24
CA PHE A 278 9.23 22.12 -1.37
C PHE A 278 9.12 20.74 -0.73
N ASP A 279 9.22 20.69 0.60
CA ASP A 279 9.03 19.48 1.38
C ASP A 279 7.58 19.36 1.85
N ILE A 280 6.86 18.38 1.30
CA ILE A 280 5.46 18.10 1.65
C ILE A 280 5.28 17.68 3.11
N LYS A 281 6.31 17.10 3.73
CA LYS A 281 6.23 16.58 5.11
C LYS A 281 6.18 17.73 6.11
N THR A 282 7.04 18.74 5.89
CA THR A 282 7.16 19.90 6.78
C THR A 282 6.38 21.11 6.29
N TRP A 283 5.84 21.08 5.07
CA TRP A 283 5.22 22.22 4.38
C TRP A 283 6.15 23.45 4.30
N ARG A 284 7.45 23.20 4.11
CA ARG A 284 8.48 24.24 4.02
C ARG A 284 9.15 24.21 2.66
N THR A 285 9.56 25.39 2.21
CA THR A 285 10.39 25.54 1.01
C THR A 285 11.82 25.85 1.43
N LEU A 286 12.74 24.98 1.04
CA LEU A 286 14.19 25.21 1.13
C LEU A 286 14.68 25.82 -0.19
N VAL A 287 15.60 26.77 -0.12
CA VAL A 287 16.24 27.36 -1.31
C VAL A 287 17.72 27.04 -1.27
N LEU A 288 18.20 26.35 -2.30
CA LEU A 288 19.61 26.05 -2.49
C LEU A 288 20.15 26.98 -3.58
N HIS A 289 21.09 27.84 -3.21
CA HIS A 289 21.69 28.77 -4.14
C HIS A 289 22.66 28.06 -5.07
N ARG A 290 22.69 28.49 -6.33
CA ARG A 290 23.56 27.89 -7.35
C ARG A 290 25.05 27.94 -6.99
N SER A 291 25.50 28.97 -6.29
CA SER A 291 26.88 29.11 -5.82
C SER A 291 27.28 27.97 -4.88
N ASP A 292 26.37 27.56 -4.01
CA ASP A 292 26.61 26.52 -3.00
C ASP A 292 26.62 25.14 -3.66
N LEU A 293 25.71 24.93 -4.62
CA LEU A 293 25.70 23.73 -5.46
C LEU A 293 26.98 23.62 -6.29
N GLN A 294 27.41 24.72 -6.94
CA GLN A 294 28.64 24.73 -7.74
C GLN A 294 29.87 24.53 -6.86
N ALA A 295 29.96 25.16 -5.69
CA ALA A 295 31.06 24.92 -4.75
C ALA A 295 31.11 23.47 -4.27
N ALA A 296 29.95 22.84 -4.05
CA ALA A 296 29.84 21.43 -3.68
C ALA A 296 30.12 20.48 -4.84
N THR A 297 29.96 20.90 -6.11
CA THR A 297 30.06 20.01 -7.29
C THR A 297 31.32 20.25 -8.15
N ALA A 298 32.04 21.37 -7.96
CA ALA A 298 33.10 21.84 -8.85
C ALA A 298 34.36 20.95 -8.90
N SER A 299 34.58 20.08 -7.92
CA SER A 299 35.75 19.17 -7.86
C SER A 299 35.51 17.79 -8.46
N HIS A 300 34.36 17.52 -9.09
CA HIS A 300 33.93 16.13 -9.35
C HIS A 300 34.11 15.65 -10.81
N PRO A 301 34.79 14.51 -11.05
CA PRO A 301 34.95 13.91 -12.37
C PRO A 301 33.66 13.28 -12.95
N SER A 302 32.63 13.08 -12.12
CA SER A 302 31.28 12.57 -12.47
C SER A 302 30.20 13.68 -12.46
N ALA A 303 30.60 14.94 -12.65
CA ALA A 303 29.76 16.13 -12.52
C ALA A 303 28.45 16.18 -13.35
N PRO A 304 28.31 15.64 -14.57
CA PRO A 304 27.15 15.98 -15.39
C PRO A 304 25.83 15.37 -14.90
N HIS A 305 25.83 14.14 -14.35
CA HIS A 305 24.60 13.54 -13.81
C HIS A 305 24.29 14.01 -12.39
N LEU A 306 25.32 14.26 -11.57
CA LEU A 306 25.17 14.80 -10.22
C LEU A 306 24.73 16.27 -10.20
N ALA A 307 25.04 17.05 -11.26
CA ALA A 307 24.55 18.43 -11.40
C ALA A 307 23.02 18.54 -11.54
N ARG A 308 22.33 17.44 -11.85
CA ARG A 308 20.86 17.35 -11.91
C ARG A 308 20.26 16.58 -10.72
N ALA A 309 21.01 16.49 -9.64
CA ALA A 309 20.61 15.85 -8.40
C ALA A 309 20.53 16.88 -7.27
N LEU A 310 19.70 16.57 -6.28
CA LEU A 310 19.57 17.32 -5.04
C LEU A 310 20.59 16.78 -4.03
N PRO A 311 21.59 17.57 -3.61
CA PRO A 311 22.49 17.16 -2.54
C PRO A 311 21.78 17.20 -1.19
N LEU A 312 21.86 16.12 -0.42
CA LEU A 312 21.30 16.03 0.92
C LEU A 312 22.26 16.63 1.96
N ILE A 313 22.49 17.94 1.87
CA ILE A 313 23.36 18.69 2.78
C ILE A 313 22.51 19.37 3.85
N LYS A 314 22.62 18.86 5.09
CA LYS A 314 21.91 19.29 6.32
C LYS A 314 20.38 19.22 6.24
#